data_AF-A0A0B8WIZ9-F1
#
_entry.id   AF-A0A0B8WIZ9-F1
#
_cell.length_a   1.000
_cell.length_b   1.000
_cell.length_c   1.000
_cell.angle_alpha   90.00
_cell.angle_beta   90.00
_cell.angle_gamma   90.00
#
_symmetry.space_group_name_H-M   'P 1'
#
loop_
_entity.id
_entity.type
_entity.pdbx_description
1 polymer ?
#
loop_
_entity_poly.entity_id
_entity_poly.type
_entity_poly.pdbx_seq_one_letter_code
_entity_poly.pdbx_strand_id
1 'polypeptide(L)'
;MKKALVSGLIVLTSSFAMAAPIKASREMLVEYTKQIREFAYGKGGSAAKIQKSKEAHEAIAKAVELPSHMPDIAKSLSDSPGRIESMMTIVAAKRMSVEVAKTDAVEGKSLRDSADASAKVIANSWMRKLERESTLTKEEMEVASKALDRMEIDIPTKMLTDFSKAERDSYTQIIERYDVLNNSASSKKNEDNFVQAIMDVKKVDRAKAIEIVKKLKECV
;
A
#
# COMPACT_ATOMS: atom_id res chain seq x y z
N MET A 1 5.02 0.94 36.30
CA MET A 1 3.90 1.46 35.48
C MET A 1 4.40 1.68 34.05
N LYS A 2 3.88 0.93 33.06
CA LYS A 2 3.98 1.16 31.60
C LYS A 2 3.20 0.05 30.88
N LYS A 3 1.87 0.16 30.86
CA LYS A 3 0.95 -0.71 30.11
C LYS A 3 -0.06 0.16 29.34
N ALA A 4 0.45 1.02 28.47
CA ALA A 4 -0.38 1.95 27.68
C ALA A 4 -0.45 1.59 26.18
N LEU A 5 0.08 0.43 25.77
CA LEU A 5 0.37 0.19 24.34
C LEU A 5 -0.72 -0.57 23.55
N VAL A 6 -1.76 -1.12 24.20
CA VAL A 6 -2.63 -2.11 23.52
C VAL A 6 -4.12 -1.72 23.44
N SER A 7 -4.56 -0.64 24.07
CA SER A 7 -6.00 -0.32 24.14
C SER A 7 -6.48 0.76 23.16
N GLY A 8 -5.58 1.50 22.50
CA GLY A 8 -5.96 2.72 21.78
C GLY A 8 -6.42 2.53 20.33
N LEU A 9 -6.13 1.39 19.70
CA LEU A 9 -6.31 1.26 18.25
C LEU A 9 -7.77 0.96 17.84
N ILE A 10 -8.68 0.81 18.82
CA ILE A 10 -10.09 0.45 18.59
C ILE A 10 -11.05 1.65 18.63
N VAL A 11 -10.59 2.86 18.97
CA VAL A 11 -11.48 4.05 18.98
C VAL A 11 -10.93 5.14 18.09
N LEU A 12 -11.15 4.99 16.78
CA LEU A 12 -11.05 6.07 15.80
C LEU A 12 -12.37 6.32 15.07
N THR A 13 -13.45 5.70 15.55
CA THR A 13 -14.80 6.07 15.18
C THR A 13 -15.26 7.19 16.10
N SER A 14 -15.80 8.24 15.49
CA SER A 14 -16.42 9.43 16.08
C SER A 14 -15.50 10.61 16.41
N SER A 15 -15.85 11.73 15.75
CA SER A 15 -15.70 13.11 16.24
C SER A 15 -14.51 13.93 15.74
N PHE A 16 -14.43 14.20 14.44
CA PHE A 16 -13.91 15.49 13.96
C PHE A 16 -14.78 16.00 12.80
N ALA A 17 -15.95 16.51 13.15
CA ALA A 17 -16.67 17.45 12.31
C ALA A 17 -16.16 18.85 12.66
N MET A 18 -15.28 19.39 11.82
CA MET A 18 -14.99 20.82 11.76
C MET A 18 -14.93 21.15 10.27
N ALA A 19 -15.85 22.00 9.82
CA ALA A 19 -15.83 22.60 8.49
C ALA A 19 -14.62 23.52 8.39
N ALA A 20 -13.46 22.95 8.06
CA ALA A 20 -12.26 23.68 7.70
C ALA A 20 -12.29 23.99 6.19
N PRO A 21 -11.65 25.08 5.72
CA PRO A 21 -11.43 25.30 4.30
C PRO A 21 -10.81 24.04 3.68
N ILE A 22 -11.26 23.66 2.47
CA ILE A 22 -10.80 22.45 1.77
C ILE A 22 -9.28 22.58 1.56
N LYS A 23 -8.49 22.02 2.48
CA LYS A 23 -7.05 21.90 2.33
C LYS A 23 -6.80 21.05 1.08
N ALA A 24 -5.73 21.32 0.34
CA ALA A 24 -5.36 20.48 -0.78
C ALA A 24 -5.20 19.02 -0.29
N SER A 25 -5.63 18.04 -1.09
CA SER A 25 -5.58 16.60 -0.73
C SER A 25 -4.23 16.15 -0.16
N ARG A 26 -3.14 16.72 -0.69
CA ARG A 26 -1.77 16.51 -0.21
C ARG A 26 -1.55 16.96 1.24
N GLU A 27 -2.02 18.14 1.62
CA GLU A 27 -1.87 18.66 2.99
C GLU A 27 -2.69 17.84 3.98
N MET A 28 -3.90 17.43 3.61
CA MET A 28 -4.72 16.53 4.41
C MET A 28 -4.03 15.18 4.61
N LEU A 29 -3.49 14.58 3.55
CA LEU A 29 -2.80 13.29 3.66
C LEU A 29 -1.58 13.38 4.58
N VAL A 30 -0.77 14.43 4.46
CA VAL A 30 0.40 14.66 5.32
C VAL A 30 -0.01 14.81 6.78
N GLU A 31 -1.08 15.56 7.05
CA GLU A 31 -1.58 15.76 8.41
C GLU A 31 -2.12 14.45 9.02
N TYR A 32 -2.99 13.73 8.30
CA TYR A 32 -3.49 12.43 8.77
C TYR A 32 -2.37 11.41 8.96
N THR A 33 -1.40 11.38 8.06
CA THR A 33 -0.23 10.49 8.17
C THR A 33 0.59 10.84 9.41
N LYS A 34 0.82 12.13 9.68
CA LYS A 34 1.51 12.58 10.89
C LYS A 34 0.76 12.16 12.15
N GLN A 35 -0.56 12.37 12.21
CA GLN A 35 -1.39 11.96 13.35
C GLN A 35 -1.32 10.45 13.59
N ILE A 36 -1.41 9.65 12.52
CA ILE A 36 -1.32 8.18 12.60
C ILE A 36 0.07 7.73 13.04
N ARG A 37 1.16 8.36 12.54
CA ARG A 37 2.53 8.07 12.96
C ARG A 37 2.78 8.44 14.42
N GLU A 38 2.33 9.62 14.86
CA GLU A 38 2.46 10.03 16.26
C GLU A 38 1.69 9.09 17.19
N PHE A 39 0.54 8.59 16.75
CA PHE A 39 -0.21 7.58 17.48
C PHE A 39 0.52 6.23 17.53
N ALA A 40 1.05 5.76 16.39
CA ALA A 40 1.70 4.46 16.29
C ALA A 40 3.08 4.41 16.99
N TYR A 41 3.87 5.48 16.91
CA TYR A 41 5.25 5.50 17.40
C TYR A 41 5.44 6.31 18.69
N GLY A 42 4.47 7.15 19.07
CA GLY A 42 4.64 8.21 20.06
C GLY A 42 5.38 9.43 19.51
N LYS A 43 5.34 10.55 20.23
CA LYS A 43 6.08 11.79 19.86
C LYS A 43 7.59 11.48 19.73
N GLY A 44 8.17 11.77 18.56
CA GLY A 44 9.59 11.49 18.26
C GLY A 44 9.91 10.00 18.05
N GLY A 45 8.90 9.16 17.81
CA GLY A 45 9.07 7.77 17.40
C GLY A 45 9.28 7.62 15.89
N SER A 46 9.73 6.43 15.46
CA SER A 46 9.95 6.09 14.05
C SER A 46 9.56 4.64 13.78
N ALA A 47 9.30 4.29 12.51
CA ALA A 47 9.02 2.91 12.10
C ALA A 47 10.09 1.90 12.58
N ALA A 48 11.36 2.30 12.63
CA ALA A 48 12.45 1.45 13.11
C ALA A 48 12.25 0.97 14.57
N LYS A 49 11.59 1.77 15.42
CA LYS A 49 11.30 1.38 16.82
C LYS A 49 10.26 0.26 16.89
N ILE A 50 9.32 0.21 15.96
CA ILE A 50 8.22 -0.76 15.98
C ILE A 50 8.38 -1.90 14.98
N GLN A 51 9.43 -1.90 14.15
CA GLN A 51 9.68 -2.92 13.12
C GLN A 51 9.76 -4.35 13.67
N LYS A 52 10.10 -4.52 14.95
CA LYS A 52 10.15 -5.84 15.60
C LYS A 52 8.95 -6.11 16.51
N SER A 53 7.97 -5.20 16.54
CA SER A 53 6.81 -5.30 17.42
C SER A 53 5.67 -6.01 16.71
N LYS A 54 5.46 -7.28 17.06
CA LYS A 54 4.33 -8.08 16.57
C LYS A 54 2.98 -7.42 16.88
N GLU A 55 2.83 -6.90 18.10
CA GLU A 55 1.62 -6.19 18.53
C GLU A 55 1.34 -4.96 17.65
N ALA A 56 2.38 -4.20 17.31
CA ALA A 56 2.23 -3.05 16.44
C ALA A 56 1.84 -3.50 15.02
N HIS A 57 2.45 -4.57 14.49
CA HIS A 57 2.10 -5.07 13.16
C HIS A 57 0.65 -5.55 13.07
N GLU A 58 0.17 -6.28 14.08
CA GLU A 58 -1.23 -6.72 14.16
C GLU A 58 -2.19 -5.53 14.26
N ALA A 59 -1.83 -4.53 15.05
CA ALA A 59 -2.61 -3.31 15.18
C ALA A 59 -2.69 -2.55 13.84
N ILE A 60 -1.56 -2.39 13.15
CA ILE A 60 -1.51 -1.77 11.82
C ILE A 60 -2.36 -2.58 10.82
N ALA A 61 -2.21 -3.90 10.79
CA ALA A 61 -2.96 -4.77 9.89
C ALA A 61 -4.48 -4.67 10.13
N LYS A 62 -4.90 -4.53 11.39
CA LYS A 62 -6.31 -4.28 11.75
C LYS A 62 -6.79 -2.91 11.28
N ALA A 63 -5.99 -1.86 11.48
CA ALA A 63 -6.33 -0.49 11.05
C ALA A 63 -6.41 -0.33 9.53
N VAL A 64 -5.74 -1.21 8.78
CA VAL A 64 -5.85 -1.26 7.33
C VAL A 64 -7.20 -1.82 6.88
N GLU A 65 -8.01 -2.47 7.72
CA GLU A 65 -9.36 -2.93 7.34
C GLU A 65 -9.37 -3.82 6.08
N LEU A 66 -8.39 -4.72 5.94
CA LEU A 66 -8.32 -5.72 4.87
C LEU A 66 -8.26 -7.14 5.48
N PRO A 67 -9.40 -7.69 5.95
CA PRO A 67 -9.40 -8.86 6.83
C PRO A 67 -8.77 -10.11 6.22
N SER A 68 -8.98 -10.35 4.92
CA SER A 68 -8.42 -11.50 4.19
C SER A 68 -6.90 -11.51 4.12
N HIS A 69 -6.26 -10.35 4.25
CA HIS A 69 -4.81 -10.18 4.12
C HIS A 69 -4.14 -9.76 5.45
N MET A 70 -4.89 -9.70 6.55
CA MET A 70 -4.38 -9.24 7.85
C MET A 70 -3.14 -10.04 8.33
N PRO A 71 -3.10 -11.39 8.24
CA PRO A 71 -1.90 -12.15 8.61
C PRO A 71 -0.69 -11.83 7.71
N ASP A 72 -0.93 -11.64 6.42
CA ASP A 72 0.11 -11.40 5.41
C ASP A 72 0.69 -9.99 5.52
N ILE A 73 -0.15 -9.01 5.86
CA ILE A 73 0.29 -7.65 6.21
C ILE A 73 1.23 -7.72 7.41
N ALA A 74 0.79 -8.33 8.52
CA ALA A 74 1.59 -8.34 9.75
C ALA A 74 2.96 -9.02 9.55
N LYS A 75 3.01 -10.07 8.72
CA LYS A 75 4.24 -10.76 8.31
C LYS A 75 5.16 -9.88 7.46
N SER A 76 4.59 -9.07 6.57
CA SER A 76 5.33 -8.25 5.60
C SER A 76 6.00 -7.02 6.21
N LEU A 77 5.48 -6.52 7.34
CA LEU A 77 5.96 -5.32 8.02
C LEU A 77 7.31 -5.48 8.74
N SER A 78 7.66 -6.70 9.16
CA SER A 78 8.92 -6.93 9.91
C SER A 78 10.18 -6.70 9.08
N ASP A 79 10.06 -6.81 7.76
CA ASP A 79 11.21 -6.80 6.85
C ASP A 79 11.69 -5.40 6.49
N SER A 80 10.82 -4.37 6.59
CA SER A 80 11.16 -3.02 6.13
C SER A 80 10.42 -1.94 6.91
N PRO A 81 11.13 -0.99 7.55
CA PRO A 81 10.51 0.21 8.12
C PRO A 81 9.76 1.03 7.07
N GLY A 82 10.21 1.01 5.81
CA GLY A 82 9.54 1.70 4.71
C GLY A 82 8.11 1.23 4.53
N ARG A 83 7.85 -0.08 4.59
CA ARG A 83 6.50 -0.66 4.46
C ARG A 83 5.58 -0.25 5.62
N ILE A 84 6.13 -0.07 6.82
CA ILE A 84 5.38 0.44 7.98
C ILE A 84 4.95 1.88 7.70
N GLU A 85 5.86 2.74 7.22
CA GLU A 85 5.55 4.12 6.89
C GLU A 85 4.51 4.23 5.76
N SER A 86 4.60 3.36 4.76
CA SER A 86 3.63 3.28 3.67
C SER A 86 2.27 2.80 4.16
N MET A 87 2.21 1.82 5.07
CA MET A 87 0.95 1.41 5.70
C MET A 87 0.31 2.52 6.53
N MET A 88 1.08 3.36 7.23
CA MET A 88 0.53 4.52 7.94
C MET A 88 -0.09 5.52 6.97
N THR A 89 0.54 5.72 5.81
CA THR A 89 0.01 6.56 4.73
C THR A 89 -1.25 5.95 4.12
N ILE A 90 -1.31 4.63 3.95
CA ILE A 90 -2.51 3.91 3.48
C ILE A 90 -3.68 4.07 4.46
N VAL A 91 -3.45 3.92 5.77
CA VAL A 91 -4.49 4.15 6.79
C VAL A 91 -4.96 5.61 6.78
N ALA A 92 -4.04 6.56 6.57
CA ALA A 92 -4.37 7.97 6.43
C ALA A 92 -5.26 8.23 5.21
N ALA A 93 -4.90 7.65 4.06
CA ALA A 93 -5.63 7.73 2.82
C ALA A 93 -7.05 7.19 2.95
N LYS A 94 -7.21 6.07 3.64
CA LYS A 94 -8.51 5.46 3.95
C LYS A 94 -9.41 6.39 4.73
N ARG A 95 -8.89 7.11 5.73
CA ARG A 95 -9.67 8.12 6.46
C ARG A 95 -10.00 9.32 5.59
N MET A 96 -9.00 9.84 4.88
CA MET A 96 -9.19 10.95 3.97
C MET A 96 -10.25 10.65 2.91
N SER A 97 -10.31 9.41 2.41
CA SER A 97 -11.31 8.98 1.42
C SER A 97 -12.75 9.12 1.92
N VAL A 98 -12.99 8.91 3.22
CA VAL A 98 -14.32 9.07 3.84
C VAL A 98 -14.73 10.55 3.89
N GLU A 99 -13.77 11.44 4.16
CA GLU A 99 -14.01 12.88 4.16
C GLU A 99 -14.25 13.41 2.74
N VAL A 100 -13.41 13.00 1.77
CA VAL A 100 -13.58 13.37 0.35
C VAL A 100 -14.91 12.85 -0.19
N ALA A 101 -15.34 11.64 0.20
CA ALA A 101 -16.60 11.07 -0.25
C ALA A 101 -17.85 11.88 0.14
N LYS A 102 -17.75 12.77 1.15
CA LYS A 102 -18.86 13.68 1.53
C LYS A 102 -19.13 14.74 0.47
N THR A 103 -18.11 15.09 -0.33
CA THR A 103 -18.21 16.12 -1.37
C THR A 103 -18.07 15.55 -2.78
N ASP A 104 -17.28 14.50 -2.95
CA ASP A 104 -17.10 13.77 -4.21
C ASP A 104 -16.97 12.26 -3.91
N ALA A 105 -18.08 11.55 -4.02
CA ALA A 105 -18.15 10.12 -3.76
C ALA A 105 -17.28 9.29 -4.72
N VAL A 106 -17.08 9.75 -5.96
CA VAL A 106 -16.31 9.02 -6.97
C VAL A 106 -14.82 9.14 -6.69
N GLU A 107 -14.34 10.33 -6.34
CA GLU A 107 -12.96 10.55 -5.92
C GLU A 107 -12.65 9.84 -4.60
N GLY A 108 -13.57 9.93 -3.62
CA GLY A 108 -13.45 9.21 -2.37
C GLY A 108 -13.31 7.69 -2.58
N LYS A 109 -14.14 7.10 -3.45
CA LYS A 109 -14.04 5.68 -3.81
C LYS A 109 -12.69 5.35 -4.48
N SER A 110 -12.25 6.16 -5.44
CA SER A 110 -10.95 5.96 -6.13
C SER A 110 -9.77 5.96 -5.14
N LEU A 111 -9.77 6.87 -4.17
CA LEU A 111 -8.76 6.93 -3.11
C LEU A 111 -8.80 5.69 -2.20
N ARG A 112 -10.00 5.25 -1.81
CA ARG A 112 -10.18 4.07 -0.97
C ARG A 112 -9.68 2.81 -1.68
N ASP A 113 -10.13 2.59 -2.92
CA ASP A 113 -9.74 1.43 -3.73
C ASP A 113 -8.22 1.40 -3.96
N SER A 114 -7.62 2.57 -4.23
CA SER A 114 -6.16 2.69 -4.35
C SER A 114 -5.44 2.34 -3.05
N ALA A 115 -5.95 2.78 -1.90
CA ALA A 115 -5.35 2.47 -0.61
C ALA A 115 -5.47 0.96 -0.28
N ASP A 116 -6.60 0.34 -0.61
CA ASP A 116 -6.81 -1.11 -0.49
C ASP A 116 -5.83 -1.88 -1.38
N ALA A 117 -5.69 -1.46 -2.64
CA ALA A 117 -4.75 -2.03 -3.58
C ALA A 117 -3.30 -1.91 -3.08
N SER A 118 -2.85 -0.71 -2.67
CA SER A 118 -1.50 -0.54 -2.12
C SER A 118 -1.23 -1.44 -0.90
N ALA A 119 -2.24 -1.65 -0.03
CA ALA A 119 -2.12 -2.59 1.07
C ALA A 119 -1.90 -4.05 0.60
N LYS A 120 -2.59 -4.48 -0.47
CA LYS A 120 -2.42 -5.81 -1.07
C LYS A 120 -1.01 -6.00 -1.65
N VAL A 121 -0.40 -4.96 -2.22
CA VAL A 121 1.00 -5.04 -2.67
C VAL A 121 1.94 -5.36 -1.51
N ILE A 122 1.81 -4.62 -0.41
CA ILE A 122 2.61 -4.85 0.80
C ILE A 122 2.31 -6.23 1.38
N ALA A 123 1.03 -6.64 1.44
CA ALA A 123 0.62 -7.95 1.92
C ALA A 123 1.27 -9.09 1.11
N ASN A 124 1.41 -8.93 -0.20
CA ASN A 124 2.04 -9.94 -1.06
C ASN A 124 3.58 -9.92 -1.00
N SER A 125 4.22 -8.94 -0.35
CA SER A 125 5.69 -8.79 -0.36
C SER A 125 6.42 -10.01 0.23
N TRP A 126 5.86 -10.67 1.24
CA TRP A 126 6.48 -11.87 1.82
C TRP A 126 6.55 -13.03 0.82
N MET A 127 5.65 -13.08 -0.17
CA MET A 127 5.62 -14.15 -1.18
C MET A 127 6.85 -14.13 -2.09
N ARG A 128 7.58 -13.00 -2.15
CA ARG A 128 8.83 -12.89 -2.92
C ARG A 128 9.92 -13.86 -2.44
N LYS A 129 9.88 -14.22 -1.16
CA LYS A 129 10.79 -15.17 -0.53
C LYS A 129 10.45 -16.63 -0.85
N LEU A 130 9.29 -16.92 -1.44
CA LEU A 130 8.90 -18.28 -1.79
C LEU A 130 9.62 -18.74 -3.05
N GLU A 131 10.17 -19.95 -3.04
CA GLU A 131 10.69 -20.59 -4.24
C GLU A 131 9.51 -21.02 -5.12
N ARG A 132 9.41 -20.42 -6.30
CA ARG A 132 8.38 -20.66 -7.31
C ARG A 132 9.03 -20.56 -8.68
N GLU A 133 8.39 -21.15 -9.67
CA GLU A 133 8.84 -21.05 -11.06
C GLU A 133 8.77 -19.60 -11.56
N SER A 134 9.74 -19.26 -12.40
CA SER A 134 9.82 -17.97 -13.07
C SER A 134 10.03 -18.19 -14.57
N THR A 135 9.42 -17.33 -15.36
CA THR A 135 9.57 -17.25 -16.81
C THR A 135 10.27 -15.96 -17.26
N LEU A 136 10.73 -15.14 -16.31
CA LEU A 136 11.50 -13.93 -16.55
C LEU A 136 13.01 -14.24 -16.57
N THR A 137 13.78 -13.47 -17.33
CA THR A 137 15.25 -13.52 -17.23
C THR A 137 15.72 -12.92 -15.90
N LYS A 138 17.00 -13.13 -15.54
CA LYS A 138 17.56 -12.55 -14.31
C LYS A 138 17.46 -11.02 -14.30
N GLU A 139 17.71 -10.39 -15.43
CA GLU A 139 17.63 -8.94 -15.60
C GLU A 139 16.19 -8.43 -15.48
N GLU A 140 15.23 -9.13 -16.08
CA GLU A 140 13.80 -8.82 -15.97
C GLU A 140 13.30 -8.98 -14.52
N MET A 141 13.74 -10.04 -13.84
CA MET A 141 13.47 -10.27 -12.42
C MET A 141 13.99 -9.12 -11.55
N GLU A 142 15.21 -8.65 -11.79
CA GLU A 142 15.78 -7.53 -11.02
C GLU A 142 14.99 -6.23 -11.25
N VAL A 143 14.60 -5.97 -12.51
CA VAL A 143 13.78 -4.81 -12.86
C VAL A 143 12.42 -4.86 -12.18
N ALA A 144 11.73 -6.00 -12.25
CA ALA A 144 10.42 -6.21 -11.62
C ALA A 144 10.51 -6.16 -10.09
N SER A 145 11.56 -6.75 -9.50
CA SER A 145 11.87 -6.67 -8.07
C SER A 145 11.95 -5.21 -7.61
N LYS A 146 12.76 -4.40 -8.29
CA LYS A 146 12.95 -2.98 -7.94
C LYS A 146 11.67 -2.18 -8.13
N ALA A 147 10.89 -2.46 -9.16
CA ALA A 147 9.58 -1.82 -9.34
C ALA A 147 8.63 -2.18 -8.18
N LEU A 148 8.58 -3.44 -7.76
CA LEU A 148 7.79 -3.88 -6.61
C LEU A 148 8.24 -3.22 -5.30
N ASP A 149 9.55 -3.08 -5.06
CA ASP A 149 10.07 -2.36 -3.88
C ASP A 149 9.51 -0.92 -3.82
N ARG A 150 9.43 -0.24 -4.97
CA ARG A 150 8.83 1.09 -5.08
C ARG A 150 7.32 1.07 -4.90
N MET A 151 6.63 0.06 -5.44
CA MET A 151 5.20 -0.14 -5.24
C MET A 151 4.83 -0.39 -3.77
N GLU A 152 5.76 -0.92 -2.98
CA GLU A 152 5.59 -1.16 -1.55
C GLU A 152 5.90 0.07 -0.69
N ILE A 153 6.84 0.93 -1.12
CA ILE A 153 7.41 2.00 -0.27
C ILE A 153 7.02 3.40 -0.75
N ASP A 154 7.23 3.73 -2.02
CA ASP A 154 7.11 5.10 -2.54
C ASP A 154 5.75 5.38 -3.17
N ILE A 155 5.33 4.49 -4.07
CA ILE A 155 4.16 4.67 -4.93
C ILE A 155 2.85 4.81 -4.15
N PRO A 156 2.61 4.13 -3.00
CA PRO A 156 1.39 4.34 -2.24
C PRO A 156 1.15 5.81 -1.91
N THR A 157 2.20 6.56 -1.55
CA THR A 157 2.08 7.99 -1.31
C THR A 157 1.81 8.76 -2.60
N LYS A 158 2.57 8.49 -3.67
CA LYS A 158 2.44 9.17 -4.96
C LYS A 158 1.06 8.96 -5.62
N MET A 159 0.49 7.75 -5.52
CA MET A 159 -0.86 7.44 -6.01
C MET A 159 -1.92 8.35 -5.39
N LEU A 160 -1.70 8.80 -4.16
CA LEU A 160 -2.65 9.57 -3.38
C LEU A 160 -2.44 11.08 -3.51
N THR A 161 -1.24 11.55 -3.84
CA THR A 161 -0.91 12.98 -3.89
C THR A 161 -0.62 13.53 -5.28
N ASP A 162 -0.01 12.73 -6.14
CA ASP A 162 0.62 13.21 -7.37
C ASP A 162 -0.06 12.64 -8.62
N PHE A 163 -0.62 11.43 -8.53
CA PHE A 163 -1.25 10.78 -9.68
C PHE A 163 -2.62 11.39 -9.95
N SER A 164 -2.92 11.59 -11.24
CA SER A 164 -4.28 11.85 -11.66
C SER A 164 -5.19 10.67 -11.30
N LYS A 165 -6.49 10.92 -11.19
CA LYS A 165 -7.48 9.86 -10.94
C LYS A 165 -7.36 8.70 -11.95
N ALA A 166 -7.16 9.02 -13.23
CA ALA A 166 -7.04 8.02 -14.28
C ALA A 166 -5.80 7.13 -14.09
N GLU A 167 -4.66 7.71 -13.72
CA GLU A 167 -3.44 6.96 -13.42
C GLU A 167 -3.61 6.08 -12.19
N ARG A 168 -4.15 6.66 -11.11
CA ARG A 168 -4.43 5.93 -9.87
C ARG A 168 -5.34 4.73 -10.12
N ASP A 169 -6.48 4.93 -10.77
CA ASP A 169 -7.43 3.84 -11.09
C ASP A 169 -6.79 2.77 -11.97
N SER A 170 -5.97 3.17 -12.93
CA SER A 170 -5.20 2.26 -13.78
C SER A 170 -4.24 1.38 -12.97
N TYR A 171 -3.48 1.97 -12.05
CA TYR A 171 -2.55 1.22 -11.20
C TYR A 171 -3.28 0.33 -10.20
N THR A 172 -4.40 0.80 -9.64
CA THR A 172 -5.30 0.00 -8.81
C THR A 172 -5.70 -1.28 -9.54
N GLN A 173 -6.15 -1.20 -10.81
CA GLN A 173 -6.51 -2.39 -11.59
C GLN A 173 -5.35 -3.37 -11.78
N ILE A 174 -4.14 -2.87 -12.05
CA ILE A 174 -2.93 -3.71 -12.17
C ILE A 174 -2.67 -4.45 -10.85
N ILE A 175 -2.74 -3.74 -9.73
CA ILE A 175 -2.47 -4.29 -8.40
C ILE A 175 -3.53 -5.33 -8.01
N GLU A 176 -4.81 -5.06 -8.28
CA GLU A 176 -5.89 -6.01 -8.04
C GLU A 176 -5.68 -7.29 -8.84
N ARG A 177 -5.28 -7.17 -10.12
CA ARG A 177 -4.95 -8.34 -10.93
C ARG A 177 -3.74 -9.09 -10.40
N TYR A 178 -2.72 -8.38 -9.95
CA TYR A 178 -1.53 -8.95 -9.32
C TYR A 178 -1.86 -9.73 -8.05
N ASP A 179 -2.74 -9.21 -7.19
CA ASP A 179 -3.24 -9.90 -6.00
C ASP A 179 -3.96 -11.21 -6.36
N VAL A 180 -4.82 -11.17 -7.38
CA VAL A 180 -5.50 -12.37 -7.89
C VAL A 180 -4.51 -13.43 -8.38
N LEU A 181 -3.48 -13.03 -9.14
CA LEU A 181 -2.47 -13.95 -9.66
C LEU A 181 -1.63 -14.60 -8.54
N ASN A 182 -1.29 -13.83 -7.52
CA ASN A 182 -0.53 -14.32 -6.36
C ASN A 182 -1.27 -15.33 -5.49
N ASN A 183 -2.60 -15.20 -5.44
CA ASN A 183 -3.49 -16.10 -4.70
C ASN A 183 -4.07 -17.23 -5.57
N SER A 184 -3.57 -17.39 -6.80
CA SER A 184 -4.00 -18.46 -7.71
C SER A 184 -3.20 -19.75 -7.51
N ALA A 185 -3.80 -20.89 -7.85
CA ALA A 185 -3.12 -22.20 -7.79
C ALA A 185 -1.90 -22.28 -8.74
N SER A 186 -1.91 -21.53 -9.83
CA SER A 186 -0.83 -21.42 -10.80
C SER A 186 0.11 -20.24 -10.53
N SER A 187 0.16 -19.75 -9.29
CA SER A 187 0.98 -18.59 -8.95
C SER A 187 2.46 -18.87 -9.22
N LYS A 188 3.07 -17.98 -10.02
CA LYS A 188 4.51 -17.97 -10.26
C LYS A 188 5.24 -17.16 -9.19
N LYS A 189 6.53 -16.90 -9.43
CA LYS A 189 7.26 -15.83 -8.75
C LYS A 189 6.48 -14.53 -8.81
N ASN A 190 6.66 -13.72 -7.77
CA ASN A 190 5.87 -12.51 -7.57
C ASN A 190 6.11 -11.48 -8.68
N GLU A 191 7.38 -11.36 -9.07
CA GLU A 191 7.83 -10.54 -10.19
C GLU A 191 7.15 -10.95 -11.52
N ASP A 192 7.05 -12.25 -11.81
CA ASP A 192 6.31 -12.78 -12.97
C ASP A 192 4.83 -12.39 -12.91
N ASN A 193 4.19 -12.60 -11.75
CA ASN A 193 2.79 -12.26 -11.57
C ASN A 193 2.54 -10.75 -11.73
N PHE A 194 3.48 -9.91 -11.32
CA PHE A 194 3.39 -8.46 -11.49
C PHE A 194 3.47 -8.05 -12.97
N VAL A 195 4.42 -8.62 -13.73
CA VAL A 195 4.52 -8.41 -15.18
C VAL A 195 3.27 -8.93 -15.88
N GLN A 196 2.80 -10.12 -15.52
CA GLN A 196 1.58 -10.71 -16.10
C GLN A 196 0.34 -9.86 -15.79
N ALA A 197 0.22 -9.28 -14.59
CA ALA A 197 -0.87 -8.38 -14.26
C ALA A 197 -0.90 -7.14 -15.17
N ILE A 198 0.27 -6.58 -15.49
CA ILE A 198 0.39 -5.45 -16.42
C ILE A 198 -0.03 -5.89 -17.83
N MET A 199 0.44 -7.05 -18.30
CA MET A 199 0.03 -7.60 -19.59
C MET A 199 -1.49 -7.77 -19.67
N ASP A 200 -2.10 -8.37 -18.64
CA ASP A 200 -3.53 -8.67 -18.59
C ASP A 200 -4.41 -7.41 -18.57
N VAL A 201 -4.00 -6.38 -17.81
CA VAL A 201 -4.78 -5.14 -17.65
C VAL A 201 -4.56 -4.19 -18.81
N LYS A 202 -3.30 -4.01 -19.24
CA LYS A 202 -2.96 -3.09 -20.34
C LYS A 202 -3.12 -3.71 -21.73
N LYS A 203 -3.36 -5.02 -21.81
CA LYS A 203 -3.50 -5.77 -23.07
C LYS A 203 -2.26 -5.60 -23.96
N VAL A 204 -1.09 -5.71 -23.33
CA VAL A 204 0.21 -5.58 -24.00
C VAL A 204 0.99 -6.88 -23.96
N ASP A 205 1.92 -7.03 -24.90
CA ASP A 205 2.91 -8.10 -24.87
C ASP A 205 3.90 -7.95 -23.70
N ARG A 206 4.70 -9.00 -23.46
CA ARG A 206 5.67 -9.02 -22.37
C ARG A 206 6.73 -7.92 -22.49
N ALA A 207 7.21 -7.65 -23.70
CA ALA A 207 8.26 -6.66 -23.91
C ALA A 207 7.78 -5.26 -23.46
N LYS A 208 6.58 -4.88 -23.89
CA LYS A 208 5.92 -3.63 -23.46
C LYS A 208 5.58 -3.62 -21.98
N ALA A 209 5.16 -4.74 -21.41
CA ALA A 209 4.92 -4.82 -19.96
C ALA A 209 6.22 -4.56 -19.18
N ILE A 210 7.34 -5.16 -19.60
CA ILE A 210 8.65 -4.91 -18.99
C ILE A 210 9.09 -3.44 -19.16
N GLU A 211 8.81 -2.79 -20.30
CA GLU A 211 9.04 -1.35 -20.44
C GLU A 211 8.23 -0.51 -19.45
N ILE A 212 6.96 -0.86 -19.21
CA ILE A 212 6.13 -0.20 -18.20
C ILE A 212 6.73 -0.42 -16.80
N VAL A 213 7.20 -1.63 -16.49
CA VAL A 213 7.90 -1.94 -15.24
C VAL A 213 9.20 -1.13 -15.10
N LYS A 214 9.97 -0.95 -16.18
CA LYS A 214 11.16 -0.09 -16.18
C LYS A 214 10.79 1.36 -15.87
N LYS A 215 9.73 1.89 -16.49
CA LYS A 215 9.23 3.23 -16.18
C LYS A 215 8.80 3.35 -14.73
N LEU A 216 8.11 2.35 -14.18
CA LEU A 216 7.76 2.31 -12.75
C LEU A 216 8.98 2.31 -11.84
N LYS A 217 10.01 1.54 -12.20
CA LYS A 217 11.31 1.57 -11.53
C LYS A 217 11.94 2.97 -11.62
N GLU A 218 11.81 3.67 -12.73
CA GLU A 218 12.44 4.96 -13.03
C GLU A 218 11.65 6.21 -12.62
N CYS A 219 10.33 6.12 -12.40
CA CYS A 219 9.44 7.27 -12.12
C CYS A 219 9.85 8.03 -10.84
N VAL A 220 10.76 8.98 -10.96
CA VAL A 220 11.07 10.02 -9.98
C VAL A 220 10.23 11.23 -10.32
#